data_AF-G0LLF1-F1
#
_entry.id   AF-G0LLF1-F1
#
_cell.length_a   1.000
_cell.length_b   1.000
_cell.length_c   1.000
_cell.angle_alpha   90.00
_cell.angle_beta   90.00
_cell.angle_gamma   90.00
#
_symmetry.space_group_name_H-M   'P 1'
#
loop_
_entity.id
_entity.type
_entity.pdbx_description
1 polymer ?
#
loop_
_entity_poly.entity_id
_entity_poly.type
_entity_poly.pdbx_seq_one_letter_code
_entity_poly.pdbx_strand_id
1 'polypeptide(L)' 'MDTDSDDIELATAVATFLDDVDAAYDDYEQGYADPDVTLSVIMSHVKALREAADES' A
#
# COMPACT_ATOMS: atom_id res chain seq x y z
N MET A 1 25.25 1.55 -7.03
CA MET A 1 24.07 1.54 -6.16
C MET A 1 23.84 2.98 -5.83
N ASP A 2 22.93 3.58 -6.58
CA ASP A 2 22.50 4.95 -6.37
C ASP A 2 21.46 4.88 -5.27
N THR A 3 21.91 4.95 -4.02
CA THR A 3 21.05 4.81 -2.83
C THR A 3 19.93 5.85 -2.85
N ASP A 4 20.16 7.00 -3.49
CA ASP A 4 19.15 8.01 -3.77
C ASP A 4 18.01 7.52 -4.68
N SER A 5 18.27 6.58 -5.60
CA SER A 5 17.25 6.01 -6.49
C SER A 5 16.37 5.01 -5.75
N ASP A 6 16.98 4.11 -4.97
CA ASP A 6 16.28 3.10 -4.18
C ASP A 6 15.40 3.77 -3.09
N ASP A 7 15.91 4.83 -2.44
CA ASP A 7 15.14 5.64 -1.48
C ASP A 7 13.93 6.34 -2.15
N ILE A 8 14.05 6.81 -3.40
CA ILE A 8 12.94 7.42 -4.14
C ILE A 8 11.89 6.38 -4.52
N GLU A 9 12.30 5.18 -4.92
CA GLU A 9 11.41 4.06 -5.24
C GLU A 9 10.63 3.62 -3.99
N LEU A 10 11.32 3.47 -2.85
CA LEU A 10 10.69 3.15 -1.58
C LEU A 10 9.71 4.25 -1.13
N ALA A 11 10.09 5.53 -1.23
CA ALA A 11 9.20 6.65 -0.89
C ALA A 11 7.94 6.66 -1.76
N THR A 12 8.08 6.31 -3.05
CA THR A 12 6.95 6.20 -4.00
C THR A 12 6.04 5.02 -3.64
N ALA A 13 6.62 3.87 -3.29
CA ALA A 13 5.87 2.70 -2.85
C ALA A 13 5.10 2.98 -1.55
N VAL A 14 5.70 3.68 -0.59
CA VAL A 14 5.03 4.09 0.65
C VAL A 14 3.87 5.04 0.37
N ALA A 15 4.07 6.06 -0.47
CA ALA A 15 3.00 6.99 -0.83
C ALA A 15 1.81 6.26 -1.47
N THR A 16 2.10 5.35 -2.40
CA THR A 16 1.07 4.54 -3.09
C THR A 16 0.32 3.64 -2.10
N PHE A 17 1.03 2.99 -1.17
CA PHE A 17 0.41 2.18 -0.13
C PHE A 17 -0.56 2.97 0.75
N LEU A 18 -0.19 4.20 1.14
CA LEU A 18 -1.06 5.04 1.97
C LEU A 18 -2.33 5.44 1.22
N ASP A 19 -2.21 5.88 -0.03
CA ASP A 19 -3.36 6.23 -0.87
C ASP A 19 -4.31 5.03 -1.07
N ASP A 20 -3.75 3.83 -1.29
CA ASP A 20 -4.52 2.60 -1.48
C ASP A 20 -5.27 2.19 -0.19
N VAL A 21 -4.65 2.35 0.98
CA VAL A 21 -5.28 2.07 2.27
C VAL A 21 -6.40 3.06 2.56
N ASP A 22 -6.19 4.34 2.31
CA ASP A 22 -7.21 5.38 2.49
C ASP A 22 -8.42 5.12 1.59
N ALA A 23 -8.18 4.74 0.32
CA ALA A 23 -9.26 4.36 -0.59
C ALA A 23 -10.04 3.13 -0.11
N ALA A 24 -9.36 2.08 0.35
CA ALA A 24 -10.00 0.88 0.88
C ALA A 24 -10.81 1.15 2.16
N TYR A 25 -10.35 2.10 2.97
CA TYR A 25 -11.05 2.54 4.17
C TYR A 25 -12.28 3.40 3.82
N ASP A 26 -12.17 4.31 2.86
CA ASP A 26 -13.29 5.11 2.37
C ASP A 26 -14.40 4.24 1.75
N ASP A 27 -14.03 3.18 1.03
CA ASP A 27 -14.98 2.20 0.50
C ASP A 27 -15.70 1.44 1.62
N TYR A 28 -15.01 1.13 2.71
CA TYR A 28 -15.61 0.52 3.90
C TYR A 28 -16.58 1.49 4.61
N GLU A 29 -16.16 2.72 4.88
CA GLU A 29 -16.98 3.73 5.55
C GLU A 29 -18.25 4.08 4.77
N GLN A 30 -18.16 4.07 3.43
CA GLN A 30 -19.32 4.27 2.56
C GLN A 30 -20.22 3.02 2.44
N GLY A 31 -19.80 1.89 3.00
CA GLY A 31 -20.51 0.61 2.93
C GLY A 31 -20.44 -0.06 1.56
N TYR A 32 -19.45 0.31 0.73
CA TYR A 32 -19.17 -0.31 -0.57
C TYR A 32 -18.39 -1.62 -0.44
N ALA A 33 -17.68 -1.82 0.67
CA ALA A 33 -16.93 -3.03 0.97
C ALA A 33 -17.22 -3.57 2.37
N ASP A 34 -17.28 -4.90 2.48
CA ASP A 34 -17.33 -5.60 3.77
C ASP A 34 -15.95 -5.57 4.46
N PRO A 35 -15.88 -5.65 5.80
CA PRO A 35 -14.61 -5.65 6.55
C PRO A 35 -13.59 -6.69 6.05
N ASP A 36 -14.06 -7.88 5.68
CA ASP A 36 -13.18 -8.96 5.21
C ASP A 36 -12.57 -8.63 3.83
N VAL A 37 -13.33 -7.94 2.97
CA VAL A 37 -12.86 -7.47 1.66
C VAL A 37 -11.84 -6.36 1.85
N THR A 38 -12.15 -5.36 2.68
CA THR A 38 -11.23 -4.27 3.01
C THR A 38 -9.92 -4.79 3.59
N LEU A 39 -9.99 -5.73 4.54
CA LEU A 39 -8.80 -6.35 5.12
C LEU A 39 -7.98 -7.12 4.06
N SER A 40 -8.65 -7.87 3.19
CA SER A 40 -7.97 -8.58 2.09
C SER A 40 -7.23 -7.62 1.15
N VAL A 41 -7.83 -6.48 0.82
CA VAL A 41 -7.22 -5.43 -0.02
C VAL A 41 -6.00 -4.84 0.69
N ILE A 42 -6.16 -4.36 1.92
CA ILE A 42 -5.07 -3.78 2.72
C ILE A 42 -3.89 -4.76 2.83
N MET A 43 -4.15 -6.04 3.13
CA MET A 43 -3.09 -7.06 3.24
C MET A 43 -2.37 -7.32 1.91
N SER A 44 -3.04 -7.15 0.77
CA SER A 44 -2.41 -7.20 -0.55
C SER A 44 -1.44 -6.03 -0.75
N HIS A 45 -1.84 -4.80 -0.39
CA HIS A 45 -0.97 -3.63 -0.48
C HIS A 45 0.22 -3.72 0.50
N VAL A 46 0.02 -4.28 1.71
CA VAL A 46 1.11 -4.56 2.65
C VAL A 46 2.14 -5.52 2.04
N LYS A 47 1.68 -6.56 1.33
CA LYS A 47 2.58 -7.50 0.66
C LYS A 47 3.41 -6.78 -0.41
N ALA A 48 2.78 -5.98 -1.26
CA ALA A 48 3.46 -5.23 -2.31
C ALA A 48 4.51 -4.25 -1.73
N LEU A 49 4.17 -3.55 -0.63
CA LEU A 49 5.11 -2.65 0.05
C LEU A 49 6.32 -3.41 0.63
N ARG A 50 6.11 -4.61 1.18
CA ARG A 50 7.21 -5.45 1.69
C ARG A 50 8.14 -5.92 0.58
N GLU A 51 7.58 -6.31 -0.56
CA GLU A 51 8.37 -6.70 -1.73
C GLU A 51 9.23 -5.52 -2.21
N ALA A 52 8.65 -4.32 -2.32
CA ALA A 52 9.40 -3.11 -2.68
C ALA A 52 10.49 -2.74 -1.65
N ALA A 53 10.23 -2.95 -0.36
CA ALA A 53 11.21 -2.66 0.70
C ALA A 53 12.36 -3.69 0.78
N ASP A 54 12.11 -4.94 0.39
CA ASP A 54 13.14 -5.99 0.32
C ASP A 54 14.01 -5.88 -0.95
N GLU A 55 13.50 -5.20 -1.98
CA GLU A 55 14.19 -4.94 -3.26
C GLU A 55 15.00 -3.63 -3.26
N SER A 56 14.76 -2.74 -2.28
CA SER A 56 15.47 -1.46 -2.05
C SER A 56 16.72 -1.61 -1.19
#